data_AF-A0A7S2X7I1-F1
#
_entry.id   AF-A0A7S2X7I1-F1
#
_cell.length_a   1.000
_cell.length_b   1.000
_cell.length_c   1.000
_cell.angle_alpha   90.00
_cell.angle_beta   90.00
_cell.angle_gamma   90.00
#
_symmetry.space_group_name_H-M   'P 1'
#
loop_
_entity.id
_entity.type
_entity.pdbx_description
1 polymer ?
#
loop_
_entity_poly.entity_id
_entity_poly.type
_entity_poly.pdbx_seq_one_letter_code
_entity_poly.pdbx_strand_id
1 'polypeptide(L)'
;MADSSEEFSVKPKKGILKPEGEDPTRFVVTFSPREYGKAPHGTLVIRTSLMQWTYKIKGVHPKYVRPQASSTIRGLMDARTKRAPTKARNAVRDNIKAVKTSTIFEGRPRRAPRGLGSPQGRR
;
A
#
# COMPACT_ATOMS: atom_id res chain seq x y z
N MET A 1 13.12 22.45 -33.41
CA MET A 1 11.66 22.56 -33.22
C MET A 1 11.37 22.06 -31.82
N ALA A 2 10.80 22.89 -30.95
CA ALA A 2 10.53 22.50 -29.57
C ALA A 2 9.24 21.68 -29.54
N ASP A 3 9.37 20.35 -29.53
CA ASP A 3 8.24 19.45 -29.34
C ASP A 3 7.68 19.67 -27.93
N SER A 4 6.41 20.08 -27.87
CA SER A 4 5.67 20.24 -26.62
C SER A 4 5.58 18.87 -25.94
N SER A 5 5.79 18.80 -24.62
CA SER A 5 5.54 17.56 -23.87
C SER A 5 4.13 17.05 -24.17
N GLU A 6 4.01 15.75 -24.49
CA GLU A 6 2.72 15.11 -24.85
C GLU A 6 1.67 15.19 -23.74
N GLU A 7 2.08 15.51 -22.52
CA GLU A 7 1.23 15.67 -21.34
C GLU A 7 0.46 16.99 -21.32
N PHE A 8 0.89 18.00 -22.07
CA PHE A 8 0.22 19.30 -22.15
C PHE A 8 -0.44 19.50 -23.51
N SER A 9 -1.70 19.89 -23.51
CA SER A 9 -2.42 20.33 -24.70
C SER A 9 -3.05 21.70 -24.48
N VAL A 10 -3.10 22.50 -25.55
CA VAL A 10 -3.64 23.86 -25.53
C VAL A 10 -4.69 24.01 -26.62
N LYS A 11 -5.81 24.66 -26.30
CA LYS A 11 -6.86 25.02 -27.25
C LYS A 11 -7.23 26.51 -27.10
N PRO A 12 -7.33 27.28 -28.20
CA PRO A 12 -6.94 26.92 -29.57
C PRO A 12 -5.41 26.94 -29.79
N LYS A 13 -4.90 26.12 -30.72
CA LYS A 13 -3.46 26.11 -31.09
C LYS A 13 -3.08 27.21 -32.10
N LYS A 14 -4.05 27.65 -32.90
CA LYS A 14 -3.91 28.69 -33.92
C LYS A 14 -5.22 29.49 -33.96
N GLY A 15 -5.13 30.77 -34.27
CA GLY A 15 -6.28 31.65 -34.34
C GLY A 15 -5.86 33.10 -34.42
N ILE A 16 -6.85 33.98 -34.41
CA ILE A 16 -6.65 35.43 -34.38
C ILE A 16 -6.93 35.89 -32.95
N LEU A 17 -6.01 36.68 -32.39
CA LEU A 17 -6.24 37.32 -31.11
C LEU A 17 -7.24 38.45 -31.30
N LYS A 18 -8.20 38.54 -30.38
CA LYS A 18 -9.14 39.67 -30.36
C LYS A 18 -8.40 40.98 -30.11
N PRO A 19 -8.88 42.09 -30.69
CA PRO A 19 -8.33 43.41 -30.43
C PRO A 19 -8.50 43.80 -28.97
N GLU A 20 -7.71 44.78 -28.55
CA GLU A 20 -7.77 45.35 -27.20
C GLU A 20 -9.12 46.05 -27.00
N GLY A 21 -9.88 45.65 -25.97
CA GLY A 21 -11.20 46.21 -25.64
C GLY A 21 -12.39 45.27 -25.85
N GLU A 22 -12.19 44.15 -26.54
CA GLU A 22 -13.17 43.06 -26.59
C GLU A 22 -12.99 42.04 -25.45
N ASP A 23 -13.92 41.09 -25.35
CA ASP A 23 -13.81 39.96 -24.43
C ASP A 23 -12.45 39.25 -24.53
N PRO A 24 -11.86 38.84 -23.39
CA PRO A 24 -10.56 38.22 -23.36
C PRO A 24 -10.54 36.91 -24.17
N THR A 25 -9.47 36.72 -24.94
CA THR A 25 -9.24 35.46 -25.66
C THR A 25 -8.87 34.36 -24.66
N ARG A 26 -9.74 33.36 -24.48
CA ARG A 26 -9.50 32.25 -23.55
C ARG A 26 -8.65 31.17 -24.18
N PHE A 27 -7.51 30.87 -23.54
CA PHE A 27 -6.69 29.70 -23.84
C PHE A 27 -6.93 28.64 -22.78
N VAL A 28 -7.38 27.46 -23.20
CA VAL A 28 -7.57 26.32 -22.32
C VAL A 28 -6.33 25.45 -22.39
N VAL A 29 -5.66 25.28 -21.25
CA VAL A 29 -4.54 24.37 -21.08
C VAL A 29 -5.02 23.13 -20.34
N THR A 30 -4.85 21.98 -20.95
CA THR A 30 -5.19 20.69 -20.37
C THR A 30 -3.91 19.91 -20.10
N PHE A 31 -3.83 19.31 -18.92
CA PHE A 31 -2.71 18.50 -18.49
C PHE A 31 -3.17 17.06 -18.22
N SER A 32 -2.52 16.11 -18.87
CA SER A 32 -2.77 14.67 -18.77
C SER A 32 -1.48 13.98 -18.28
N PRO A 33 -1.30 13.83 -16.95
CA PRO A 33 -0.09 13.23 -16.39
C PRO A 33 0.04 11.77 -16.80
N ARG A 34 1.23 11.35 -17.24
CA ARG A 34 1.55 9.92 -17.43
C ARG A 34 2.13 9.27 -16.18
N GLU A 35 2.73 10.08 -15.32
CA GLU A 35 3.37 9.65 -14.09
C GLU A 35 2.82 10.44 -12.89
N TYR A 36 2.64 9.74 -11.78
CA TYR A 36 2.17 10.36 -10.53
C TYR A 36 3.34 11.00 -9.77
N GLY A 37 3.09 12.11 -9.07
CA GLY A 37 4.03 12.72 -8.13
C GLY A 37 5.03 13.71 -8.72
N LYS A 38 5.14 13.83 -10.04
CA LYS A 38 5.92 14.89 -10.68
C LYS A 38 5.09 16.16 -10.78
N ALA A 39 5.55 17.24 -10.14
CA ALA A 39 4.92 18.55 -10.25
C ALA A 39 5.01 19.04 -11.71
N PRO A 40 3.89 19.22 -12.42
CA PRO A 40 3.94 19.59 -13.83
C PRO A 40 4.34 21.04 -14.02
N HIS A 41 5.38 21.26 -14.81
CA HIS A 41 5.87 22.57 -15.20
C HIS A 41 5.94 22.66 -16.72
N GLY A 42 5.40 23.75 -17.26
CA GLY A 42 5.34 24.00 -18.69
C GLY A 42 5.50 25.49 -18.99
N THR A 43 5.75 25.81 -20.25
CA THR A 43 5.82 27.21 -20.72
C THR A 43 4.91 27.35 -21.93
N LEU A 44 3.94 28.26 -21.84
CA LEU A 44 3.05 28.62 -22.94
C LEU A 44 3.64 29.82 -23.67
N VAL A 45 3.95 29.62 -24.95
CA VAL A 45 4.43 30.67 -25.85
C VAL A 45 3.32 31.02 -26.83
N ILE A 46 2.86 32.27 -26.78
CA ILE A 46 1.91 32.83 -27.74
C ILE A 46 2.69 33.75 -28.67
N ARG A 47 2.75 33.41 -29.95
CA ARG A 47 3.52 34.16 -30.95
C ARG A 47 2.60 34.70 -32.04
N THR A 48 2.71 36.01 -32.28
CA THR A 48 2.07 36.71 -33.41
C THR A 48 3.14 37.23 -34.37
N SER A 49 2.74 37.92 -35.44
CA SER A 49 3.66 38.56 -36.39
C SER A 49 4.50 39.67 -35.75
N LEU A 50 3.92 40.39 -34.77
CA LEU A 50 4.53 41.57 -34.16
C LEU A 50 5.10 41.31 -32.76
N MET A 51 4.57 40.31 -32.05
CA MET A 51 4.85 40.16 -30.62
C MET A 51 4.90 38.68 -30.17
N GLN A 52 5.56 38.44 -29.05
CA GLN A 52 5.58 37.14 -28.37
C GLN A 52 5.35 37.33 -26.86
N TRP A 53 4.43 36.53 -26.31
CA TRP A 53 4.23 36.42 -24.87
C TRP A 53 4.63 35.03 -24.38
N THR A 54 5.31 34.99 -23.24
CA THR A 54 5.79 33.75 -22.63
C THR A 54 5.26 33.64 -21.21
N TYR A 55 4.48 32.59 -20.94
CA TYR A 55 3.85 32.35 -19.65
C TYR A 55 4.39 31.07 -19.03
N LYS A 56 4.84 31.15 -17.77
CA LYS A 56 5.22 29.96 -16.99
C LYS A 56 3.96 29.34 -16.38
N ILE A 57 3.71 28.08 -16.70
CA ILE A 57 2.60 27.29 -16.17
C ILE A 57 3.15 26.35 -15.11
N LYS A 58 2.64 26.49 -13.88
CA LYS A 58 2.92 25.59 -12.77
C LYS A 58 1.61 24.91 -12.38
N GLY A 59 1.50 23.61 -12.58
CA GLY A 59 0.36 22.87 -12.04
C GLY A 59 0.61 22.53 -10.58
N VAL A 60 -0.42 22.68 -9.76
CA VAL A 60 -0.42 22.29 -8.35
C VAL A 60 -1.30 21.06 -8.23
N HIS A 61 -0.84 20.03 -7.52
CA HIS A 61 -1.68 18.87 -7.25
C HIS A 61 -2.89 19.30 -6.41
N PRO A 62 -4.10 18.77 -6.69
CA PRO A 62 -5.26 19.07 -5.87
C PRO A 62 -4.97 18.67 -4.42
N LYS A 63 -5.32 19.55 -3.48
CA LYS A 63 -5.12 19.29 -2.06
C LYS A 63 -5.93 18.04 -1.68
N TYR A 64 -5.25 17.01 -1.20
CA TYR A 64 -5.92 15.79 -0.74
C TYR A 64 -6.83 16.11 0.44
N VAL A 65 -8.12 15.78 0.30
CA VAL A 65 -9.11 15.84 1.38
C VAL A 65 -9.37 14.41 1.81
N ARG A 66 -9.01 14.07 3.06
CA ARG A 66 -9.32 12.74 3.61
C ARG A 66 -10.83 12.53 3.55
N PRO A 67 -11.32 11.43 2.95
CA PRO A 67 -12.71 11.07 3.08
C PRO A 67 -13.03 10.86 4.57
N GLN A 68 -13.98 11.62 5.09
CA GLN A 68 -14.47 11.42 6.46
C GLN A 68 -15.42 10.23 6.46
N ALA A 69 -14.86 9.03 6.42
CA ALA A 69 -15.62 7.83 6.73
C ALA A 69 -15.83 7.79 8.24
N SER A 70 -17.08 7.92 8.70
CA SER A 70 -17.44 7.45 10.04
C SER A 70 -17.32 5.94 10.03
N SER A 71 -16.17 5.41 10.44
CA SER A 71 -16.05 3.98 10.70
C SER A 71 -16.87 3.66 11.95
N THR A 72 -18.19 3.56 11.82
CA THR A 72 -19.02 2.87 12.79
C THR A 72 -18.74 1.39 12.63
N ILE A 73 -17.56 0.94 13.07
CA ILE A 73 -17.39 -0.46 13.46
C ILE A 73 -18.27 -0.59 14.69
N ARG A 74 -19.55 -0.86 14.47
CA ARG A 74 -20.48 -1.26 15.52
C ARG A 74 -19.89 -2.57 16.04
N GLY A 75 -19.19 -2.49 17.17
CA GLY A 75 -18.52 -3.60 17.82
C GLY A 75 -19.52 -4.65 18.28
N LEU A 76 -20.07 -5.40 17.33
CA LEU A 76 -20.76 -6.64 17.61
C LEU A 76 -19.72 -7.75 17.64
N MET A 77 -18.78 -7.64 18.58
CA MET A 77 -18.11 -8.84 19.06
C MET A 77 -19.20 -9.66 19.76
N ASP A 78 -19.63 -10.73 19.10
CA ASP A 78 -20.58 -11.70 19.66
C ASP A 78 -20.13 -12.06 21.08
N ALA A 79 -21.07 -12.07 22.03
CA ALA A 79 -20.81 -12.38 23.43
C ALA A 79 -20.12 -13.75 23.60
N ARG A 80 -20.19 -14.64 22.60
CA ARG A 80 -19.41 -15.90 22.50
C ARG A 80 -17.90 -15.71 22.46
N THR A 81 -17.40 -14.53 22.08
CA THR A 81 -15.96 -14.21 22.04
C THR A 81 -15.46 -13.58 23.34
N LYS A 82 -16.35 -13.28 24.30
CA LYS A 82 -15.97 -12.84 25.65
C LYS A 82 -15.42 -14.04 26.45
N ARG A 83 -14.22 -14.50 26.10
CA ARG A 83 -13.46 -15.40 26.96
C ARG A 83 -13.10 -14.62 28.22
N ALA A 84 -13.47 -15.15 29.38
CA ALA A 84 -13.01 -14.63 30.66
C ALA A 84 -11.47 -14.50 30.62
N PRO A 85 -10.89 -13.42 31.20
CA PRO A 85 -9.45 -13.25 31.22
C PRO A 85 -8.81 -14.46 31.89
N THR A 86 -8.22 -15.35 31.11
CA THR A 86 -7.47 -16.47 31.66
C THR A 86 -6.25 -15.88 32.36
N LYS A 87 -6.02 -16.30 33.61
CA LYS A 87 -4.85 -15.92 34.42
C LYS A 87 -3.59 -15.86 33.54
N ALA A 88 -2.86 -14.74 33.58
CA ALA A 88 -1.68 -14.52 32.75
C ALA A 88 -0.74 -15.74 32.82
N ARG A 89 -0.65 -16.47 31.70
CA ARG A 89 0.25 -17.61 31.56
C ARG A 89 1.53 -17.13 30.90
N ASN A 90 2.66 -17.53 31.47
CA ASN A 90 3.97 -17.26 30.88
C ASN A 90 4.29 -18.39 29.89
N ALA A 91 4.04 -18.14 28.60
CA ALA A 91 4.27 -19.11 27.53
C ALA A 91 5.73 -19.59 27.47
N VAL A 92 6.71 -18.73 27.78
CA VAL A 92 8.12 -19.11 27.79
C VAL A 92 8.40 -20.14 28.88
N ARG A 93 7.82 -19.97 30.07
CA ARG A 93 7.97 -20.92 31.18
C ARG A 93 7.33 -22.27 30.85
N ASP A 94 6.15 -22.26 30.23
CA ASP A 94 5.44 -23.48 29.85
C ASP A 94 6.18 -24.22 28.72
N ASN A 95 6.75 -23.48 27.76
CA ASN A 95 7.56 -24.04 26.67
C ASN A 95 8.86 -24.68 27.21
N ILE A 96 9.57 -24.02 28.12
CA ILE A 96 10.81 -24.58 28.72
C ILE A 96 10.51 -25.87 29.49
N LYS A 97 9.38 -25.94 30.21
CA LYS A 97 8.97 -27.17 30.90
C LYS A 97 8.63 -28.29 29.91
N ALA A 98 7.88 -27.98 28.85
CA ALA A 98 7.55 -28.95 27.82
C ALA A 98 8.82 -29.54 27.16
N VAL A 99 9.81 -28.69 26.87
CA VAL A 99 11.12 -29.11 26.32
C VAL A 99 11.90 -29.99 27.30
N LYS A 100 11.85 -29.70 28.60
CA LYS A 100 12.47 -30.56 29.63
C LYS A 100 11.76 -31.90 29.76
N THR A 101 10.44 -31.93 29.59
CA THR A 101 9.67 -33.19 29.64
C THR A 101 9.91 -34.05 28.40
N SER A 102 10.09 -33.46 27.21
CA SER A 102 10.39 -34.21 25.98
C SER A 102 11.82 -34.78 25.97
N THR A 103 12.79 -34.08 26.56
CA THR A 103 14.19 -34.57 26.66
C THR A 103 14.40 -35.72 27.63
N ILE A 104 13.45 -35.99 28.54
CA ILE A 104 13.53 -37.13 29.48
C ILE A 104 13.16 -38.47 28.79
N PHE A 105 12.58 -38.45 27.58
CA PHE A 105 12.22 -39.67 26.85
C PHE A 105 13.34 -40.21 25.93
N GLU A 106 14.37 -39.43 25.62
CA GLU A 106 15.53 -39.88 24.84
C GLU A 106 16.67 -40.32 25.77
N GLY A 107 16.50 -41.48 26.42
CA GLY A 107 17.56 -41.97 27.31
C GLY A 107 17.44 -43.39 27.84
N ARG A 108 16.48 -44.21 27.37
CA ARG A 108 16.47 -45.65 27.73
C ARG A 108 16.73 -46.52 26.51
N PRO A 109 17.82 -47.31 26.47
CA PRO A 109 18.01 -48.29 25.42
C PRO A 109 16.88 -49.33 25.47
N ARG A 110 16.28 -49.63 24.31
CA ARG A 110 15.35 -50.75 24.14
C ARG A 110 16.08 -52.04 24.56
N ARG A 111 15.62 -52.70 25.63
CA ARG A 111 16.07 -54.07 25.94
C ARG A 111 15.58 -54.99 24.84
N ALA A 112 16.52 -55.71 24.21
CA ALA A 112 16.24 -56.76 23.24
C ALA A 112 15.38 -57.88 23.86
N PRO A 113 14.52 -58.55 23.08
CA PRO A 113 13.76 -59.70 23.56
C PRO A 113 14.72 -60.87 23.82
N ARG A 114 14.73 -61.40 25.06
CA ARG A 114 15.46 -62.63 25.39
C ARG A 114 14.71 -63.83 24.79
N GLY A 115 15.48 -64.66 24.09
CA GLY A 115 15.00 -65.76 23.27
C GLY A 115 14.26 -66.87 24.01
N LEU A 116 13.48 -67.58 23.20
CA LEU A 116 12.77 -68.82 23.49
C LEU A 116 13.73 -69.90 24.03
N GLY A 117 13.30 -70.58 25.09
CA GLY A 117 13.96 -71.78 25.61
C GLY A 117 13.03 -72.50 26.60
N SER A 118 12.06 -73.24 26.10
CA SER A 118 11.53 -74.43 26.79
C SER A 118 12.61 -75.52 26.75
N PRO A 119 12.75 -76.47 27.71
CA PRO A 119 11.70 -77.46 28.02
C PRO A 119 11.67 -78.06 29.46
N GLN A 120 10.59 -78.82 29.74
CA GLN A 120 10.42 -79.95 30.68
C GLN A 120 10.83 -79.79 32.16
N GLY A 121 10.12 -80.27 33.18
CA GLY A 121 8.98 -81.18 33.30
C GLY A 121 9.07 -81.90 34.66
N ARG A 122 7.93 -82.47 35.13
CA ARG A 122 7.77 -83.42 36.26
C ARG A 122 8.08 -82.87 37.67
N ARG A 123 7.28 -83.12 38.71
CA ARG A 123 6.35 -84.21 39.03
C ARG A 123 5.25 -83.67 39.94
#